data_AF-A0AAV4EBZ9-F1
#
_entry.id   AF-A0AAV4EBZ9-F1
#
_cell.length_a   1.000
_cell.length_b   1.000
_cell.length_c   1.000
_cell.angle_alpha   90.00
_cell.angle_beta   90.00
_cell.angle_gamma   90.00
#
_symmetry.space_group_name_H-M   'P 1'
#
loop_
_entity.id
_entity.type
_entity.pdbx_description
1 polymer ?
#
loop_
_entity_poly.entity_id
_entity_poly.type
_entity_poly.pdbx_seq_one_letter_code
_entity_poly.pdbx_strand_id
1 'polypeptide(L)'
;METRCYRRLLGIYYKEHITNKEVTGRIENAIGPHVDFLVIVRPRKLKWYGHTTGSSGLAKTTMQGNVNGGRRGERQKKRWEDHIQRMDRP
;
A
#
# COMPACT_ATOMS: atom_id res chain seq x y z
N MET A 1 1.96 6.34 4.62
CA MET A 1 3.09 7.30 4.67
C MET A 1 2.60 8.72 4.37
N GLU A 2 1.66 8.91 3.43
CA GLU A 2 1.03 10.20 3.14
C GLU A 2 0.59 11.01 4.35
N THR A 3 -0.18 10.42 5.27
CA THR A 3 -0.71 11.16 6.42
C THR A 3 0.37 11.73 7.33
N ARG A 4 1.56 11.10 7.36
CA ARG A 4 2.73 11.61 8.11
C ARG A 4 3.37 12.79 7.38
N CYS A 5 3.43 12.74 6.04
CA CYS A 5 3.91 13.85 5.23
C CYS A 5 2.96 15.04 5.30
N TYR A 6 1.65 14.83 5.19
CA TYR A 6 0.64 15.89 5.31
C TYR A 6 0.66 16.55 6.68
N ARG A 7 0.80 15.76 7.75
CA ARG A 7 0.96 16.32 9.09
C ARG A 7 2.19 17.21 9.23
N ARG A 8 3.32 16.82 8.63
CA ARG A 8 4.52 17.68 8.62
C ARG A 8 4.30 18.96 7.81
N LEU A 9 3.66 18.85 6.66
CA LEU A 9 3.40 19.99 5.77
C LEU A 9 2.43 21.00 6.42
N LEU A 10 1.43 20.51 7.15
CA LEU A 10 0.45 21.32 7.88
C LEU A 10 0.91 21.72 9.30
N GLY A 11 2.10 21.30 9.73
CA GLY A 11 2.61 21.59 11.08
C GLY A 11 1.82 20.94 12.22
N ILE A 12 1.12 19.83 11.97
CA ILE A 12 0.27 19.15 12.95
C ILE A 12 1.12 18.28 13.88
N TYR A 13 1.04 18.56 15.17
CA TYR A 13 1.69 17.81 16.25
C TYR A 13 0.78 16.70 16.79
N TYR A 14 1.40 15.70 17.42
CA TYR A 14 0.69 14.56 18.00
C TYR A 14 -0.33 14.96 19.07
N LYS A 15 -0.01 16.00 19.85
CA LYS A 15 -0.84 16.51 20.96
C LYS A 15 -2.20 17.05 20.52
N GLU A 16 -2.33 17.42 19.25
CA GLU A 16 -3.57 17.99 18.73
C GLU A 16 -4.63 16.91 18.46
N HIS A 17 -4.28 15.62 18.57
CA HIS A 17 -5.19 14.47 18.42
C HIS A 17 -6.09 14.54 17.16
N ILE A 18 -5.61 15.19 16.10
CA ILE A 18 -6.37 15.40 14.87
C ILE A 18 -6.59 14.06 14.16
N THR A 19 -7.80 13.82 13.66
CA THR A 19 -8.10 12.58 12.94
C THR A 19 -7.49 12.58 11.53
N ASN A 20 -7.22 11.41 10.97
CA ASN A 20 -6.67 11.32 9.61
C ASN A 20 -7.61 11.92 8.55
N LYS A 21 -8.93 11.83 8.75
CA LYS A 21 -9.94 12.42 7.88
C LYS A 21 -9.87 13.95 7.86
N GLU A 22 -9.58 14.54 9.02
CA GLU A 22 -9.45 15.98 9.11
C GLU A 22 -8.13 16.47 8.49
N VAL A 23 -7.05 15.70 8.61
CA VAL A 23 -5.78 15.99 7.90
C VAL A 23 -5.99 16.02 6.39
N THR A 24 -6.74 15.06 5.83
CA THR A 24 -7.02 15.03 4.38
C THR A 24 -7.91 16.19 3.96
N GLY A 25 -8.96 16.52 4.73
CA GLY A 25 -9.81 17.68 4.42
C GLY A 25 -9.06 19.02 4.45
N ARG A 26 -8.09 19.19 5.36
CA ARG A 26 -7.23 20.40 5.39
C ARG A 26 -6.33 20.49 4.16
N ILE A 27 -5.79 19.37 3.68
CA ILE A 27 -4.99 19.33 2.44
C ILE A 27 -5.85 19.63 1.21
N GLU A 28 -7.04 19.04 1.13
CA GLU A 28 -7.99 19.28 0.03
C GLU A 28 -8.38 20.76 -0.05
N ASN A 29 -8.63 21.40 1.09
CA ASN A 29 -8.93 22.84 1.14
C ASN A 29 -7.74 23.72 0.74
N ALA A 30 -6.50 23.29 1.00
CA ALA A 30 -5.30 24.08 0.75
C ALA A 30 -4.76 23.95 -0.69
N ILE A 31 -4.87 22.76 -1.30
CA ILE A 31 -4.23 22.42 -2.58
C ILE A 31 -5.26 22.10 -3.67
N GLY A 32 -6.52 21.84 -3.31
CA GLY A 32 -7.57 21.38 -4.21
C GLY A 32 -7.76 19.86 -4.15
N PRO A 33 -8.60 19.28 -5.04
CA PRO A 33 -8.92 17.86 -5.03
C PRO A 33 -7.65 17.01 -5.17
N HIS A 34 -7.29 16.34 -4.08
CA HIS A 34 -6.12 15.47 -4.02
C HIS A 34 -6.53 14.03 -4.32
N VAL A 35 -5.86 13.41 -5.30
CA VAL A 35 -6.08 11.99 -5.61
C VAL A 35 -5.27 11.15 -4.62
N ASP A 36 -5.96 10.35 -3.81
CA ASP A 36 -5.34 9.40 -2.88
C ASP A 36 -4.30 8.54 -3.61
N PHE A 37 -3.07 8.50 -3.11
CA PHE A 37 -1.99 7.73 -3.70
C PHE A 37 -2.33 6.25 -3.84
N LEU A 38 -3.16 5.71 -2.95
CA LEU A 38 -3.62 4.32 -3.05
C LEU A 38 -4.40 4.09 -4.35
N VAL A 39 -5.19 5.07 -4.80
CA VAL A 39 -5.95 5.00 -6.07
C VAL A 39 -5.02 4.96 -7.27
N ILE A 40 -3.86 5.63 -7.20
CA ILE A 40 -2.86 5.64 -8.28
C ILE A 40 -2.00 4.37 -8.25
N VAL A 41 -1.60 3.92 -7.06
CA VAL A 41 -0.66 2.80 -6.90
C VAL A 41 -1.34 1.45 -7.05
N ARG A 42 -2.59 1.30 -6.62
CA ARG A 42 -3.36 0.06 -6.75
C ARG A 42 -3.40 -0.48 -8.19
N PRO A 43 -3.84 0.28 -9.22
CA PRO A 43 -3.89 -0.21 -10.59
C PRO A 43 -2.49 -0.53 -11.16
N ARG A 44 -1.46 0.23 -10.78
CA ARG A 44 -0.07 -0.03 -11.19
C ARG A 44 0.44 -1.35 -10.61
N LYS A 45 0.19 -1.61 -9.33
CA LYS A 45 0.54 -2.88 -8.67
C LYS A 45 -0.21 -4.05 -9.30
N LEU A 46 -1.51 -3.92 -9.56
CA LEU A 46 -2.31 -4.95 -10.22
C LEU A 46 -1.83 -5.24 -11.66
N LYS A 47 -1.51 -4.20 -12.44
CA LYS A 47 -0.95 -4.37 -13.80
C LYS A 47 0.37 -5.12 -13.78
N TRP A 48 1.27 -4.76 -12.85
CA TRP A 48 2.55 -5.45 -12.71
C TRP A 48 2.40 -6.89 -12.22
N TYR A 49 1.44 -7.14 -11.32
CA TYR A 49 1.08 -8.49 -10.89
C TYR A 49 0.65 -9.34 -12.08
N GLY A 50 -0.33 -8.89 -12.86
CA GLY A 50 -0.82 -9.62 -14.04
C GLY A 50 0.27 -9.87 -15.08
N HIS A 51 1.17 -8.91 -15.28
CA HIS A 51 2.34 -9.09 -16.15
C HIS A 51 3.28 -10.18 -15.60
N THR A 52 3.54 -10.18 -14.30
CA THR A 52 4.50 -11.10 -13.69
C THR A 52 3.94 -12.51 -13.52
N THR A 53 2.63 -12.69 -13.30
CA THR A 53 2.01 -14.02 -13.20
C THR A 53 2.01 -14.77 -14.53
N GLY A 54 1.91 -14.07 -15.66
CA GLY A 54 2.06 -14.62 -17.02
C GLY A 54 3.52 -14.90 -17.42
N SER A 55 4.49 -14.28 -16.75
CA SER A 55 5.93 -14.50 -16.99
C SER A 55 6.49 -15.67 -16.16
N SER A 56 7.59 -16.27 -16.61
CA SER A 56 8.37 -17.25 -15.82
C SER A 56 9.67 -16.61 -15.32
N GLY A 57 10.13 -17.00 -14.12
CA GLY A 57 11.40 -16.53 -13.56
C GLY A 57 11.35 -16.13 -12.09
N LEU A 58 12.47 -15.58 -11.61
CA LEU A 58 12.70 -15.26 -10.19
C LEU A 58 11.66 -14.30 -9.62
N ALA A 59 11.20 -13.31 -10.40
CA ALA A 59 10.19 -12.35 -9.97
C ALA A 59 8.87 -13.01 -9.58
N LYS A 60 8.42 -14.03 -10.33
CA LYS A 60 7.22 -14.81 -10.01
C LYS A 60 7.42 -15.67 -8.78
N THR A 61 8.55 -16.38 -8.68
CA THR A 61 8.88 -17.24 -7.54
C THR A 61 8.97 -16.44 -6.24
N THR A 62 9.60 -15.27 -6.28
CA THR A 62 9.71 -14.35 -5.13
C THR A 62 8.35 -13.74 -4.77
N MET A 63 7.54 -13.31 -5.75
CA MET A 63 6.20 -12.76 -5.47
C MET A 63 5.24 -13.79 -4.88
N GLN A 64 5.22 -14.99 -5.44
CA GLN A 64 4.44 -16.10 -4.91
C GLN A 64 5.09 -16.69 -3.65
N GLY A 65 6.28 -16.26 -3.23
CA GLY A 65 6.96 -16.86 -2.08
C GLY A 65 7.11 -18.38 -2.19
N ASN A 66 7.13 -18.92 -3.41
CA ASN A 66 7.25 -20.35 -3.71
C ASN A 66 8.73 -20.76 -3.68
N VAL A 67 9.46 -20.23 -2.69
CA VAL A 67 10.85 -20.58 -2.45
C VAL A 67 10.85 -21.98 -1.85
N ASN A 68 11.57 -22.91 -2.47
CA ASN A 68 11.73 -24.27 -1.97
C ASN A 68 12.28 -24.23 -0.53
N GLY A 69 11.41 -24.48 0.45
CA GLY A 69 11.71 -24.42 1.88
C GLY A 69 10.55 -25.02 2.69
N GLY A 70 10.86 -25.53 3.89
CA GLY A 70 9.97 -26.36 4.70
C GLY A 70 8.62 -25.76 5.15
N ARG A 71 7.85 -26.55 5.89
CA ARG A 71 6.46 -26.28 6.31
C ARG A 71 6.30 -24.90 6.98
N ARG A 72 5.13 -24.30 6.71
CA ARG A 72 4.68 -22.98 7.15
C ARG A 72 4.84 -22.77 8.66
N GLY A 73 5.62 -21.76 9.07
CA GLY A 73 5.78 -21.37 10.47
C GLY A 73 4.75 -20.31 10.89
N GLU A 74 4.45 -20.23 12.19
CA GLU A 74 3.41 -19.32 12.74
C GLU A 74 3.68 -17.82 12.50
N ARG A 75 4.92 -17.41 12.28
CA ARG A 75 5.34 -15.99 12.19
C ARG A 75 5.96 -15.62 10.85
N GLN A 76 5.43 -16.16 9.76
CA GLN A 76 5.98 -15.95 8.42
C GLN A 76 5.61 -14.56 7.86
N LYS A 77 6.53 -13.96 7.09
CA LYS A 77 6.32 -12.65 6.46
C LYS A 77 5.17 -12.72 5.46
N LYS A 78 4.29 -11.71 5.46
CA LYS A 78 3.16 -11.60 4.53
C LYS A 78 3.65 -11.72 3.09
N ARG A 79 3.01 -12.57 2.28
CA ARG A 79 3.29 -12.66 0.85
C ARG A 79 2.79 -11.39 0.18
N TRP A 80 3.38 -11.07 -0.96
CA TRP A 80 2.94 -9.92 -1.73
C TRP A 80 1.51 -10.14 -2.26
N GLU A 81 1.13 -11.40 -2.54
CA GLU A 81 -0.24 -11.79 -2.89
C GLU A 81 -1.26 -11.50 -1.77
N ASP A 82 -0.92 -11.74 -0.50
CA ASP A 82 -1.80 -11.41 0.64
C ASP A 82 -2.09 -9.90 0.70
N HIS A 83 -1.11 -9.09 0.27
CA HIS A 83 -1.25 -7.64 0.19
C HIS A 83 -2.14 -7.21 -0.99
N ILE A 84 -2.06 -7.90 -2.13
CA ILE A 84 -2.97 -7.66 -3.27
C ILE A 84 -4.40 -8.10 -2.93
N GLN A 85 -4.58 -9.27 -2.32
CA GLN A 85 -5.90 -9.75 -1.92
C GLN A 85 -6.58 -8.81 -0.93
N ARG A 86 -5.80 -8.25 0.01
CA ARG A 86 -6.29 -7.21 0.93
C ARG A 86 -6.64 -5.91 0.21
N MET A 87 -5.94 -5.56 -0.87
CA MET A 87 -6.23 -4.38 -1.67
C MET A 87 -7.48 -4.59 -2.54
N ASP A 88 -7.75 -5.81 -3.01
CA ASP A 88 -8.85 -6.13 -3.92
C ASP A 88 -10.22 -6.19 -3.22
N ARG A 89 -10.25 -6.46 -1.92
CA ARG A 89 -11.48 -6.51 -1.11
C ARG A 89 -12.19 -5.14 -1.09
N PRO A 90 -13.51 -5.08 -1.35
CA PRO A 90 -14.29 -3.83 -1.34
C PRO A 90 -14.31 -3.16 0.03
#